data_AF-A0A813GL01-F1
#
_entry.id   AF-A0A813GL01-F1
#
_cell.length_a   1.000
_cell.length_b   1.000
_cell.length_c   1.000
_cell.angle_alpha   90.00
_cell.angle_beta   90.00
_cell.angle_gamma   90.00
#
_symmetry.space_group_name_H-M   'P 1'
#
loop_
_entity.id
_entity.type
_entity.pdbx_description
1 polymer ?
#
loop_
_entity_poly.entity_id
_entity_poly.type
_entity_poly.pdbx_seq_one_letter_code
_entity_poly.pdbx_strand_id
1 'polypeptide(L)'
;MLLPMPAMPAPSGTPSSYAKSRTYAVLAILVLQSAVILMRLILQLDILGGFMMGLATGLGWYAWKEDMHITFLCYWGAMCFINGIFDVVKFIDFWVHDPMPLFSNALTFGYNLNSATYLLIPLVTLPGALIAWYLYKDQTEGGDYGHGGGYGRSSTDERAPLWRQSNFEAFGGNGQRLGAN
;
A
#
# COMPACT_ATOMS: atom_id res chain seq x y z
N MET A 1 -0.37 21.76 -10.90
CA MET A 1 -0.84 20.42 -10.50
C MET A 1 -2.05 20.10 -11.38
N LEU A 2 -1.89 19.28 -12.43
CA LEU A 2 -2.96 19.03 -13.43
C LEU A 2 -3.95 17.92 -12.99
N LEU A 3 -3.58 17.13 -11.99
CA LEU A 3 -4.44 16.12 -11.37
C LEU A 3 -4.39 16.33 -9.86
N PRO A 4 -5.50 16.76 -9.21
CA PRO A 4 -5.56 16.81 -7.75
C PRO A 4 -5.45 15.38 -7.23
N MET A 5 -4.30 15.03 -6.65
CA MET A 5 -4.19 13.76 -5.93
C MET A 5 -4.99 13.87 -4.64
N PRO A 6 -5.78 12.85 -4.27
CA PRO A 6 -6.50 12.83 -3.00
C PRO A 6 -5.53 13.05 -1.85
N ALA A 7 -5.94 13.83 -0.85
CA ALA A 7 -5.14 14.06 0.35
C ALA A 7 -4.84 12.71 1.00
N MET A 8 -3.56 12.34 1.04
CA MET A 8 -3.15 11.09 1.66
C MET A 8 -3.36 11.16 3.16
N PRO A 9 -3.71 10.04 3.82
CA PRO A 9 -3.91 10.00 5.25
C PRO A 9 -2.65 10.51 5.94
N ALA A 10 -2.81 11.54 6.77
CA ALA A 10 -1.75 11.99 7.63
C ALA A 10 -1.39 10.86 8.62
N PRO A 11 -0.12 10.73 9.05
CA PRO A 11 0.29 9.71 10.00
C PRO A 11 -0.52 9.84 11.29
N SER A 12 -1.46 8.92 11.52
CA SER A 12 -2.31 8.93 12.71
C SER A 12 -1.74 7.97 13.75
N GLY A 13 -0.79 8.46 14.56
CA GLY A 13 -0.32 7.77 15.76
C GLY A 13 0.25 6.36 15.55
N THR A 14 0.26 5.58 16.63
CA THR A 14 0.75 4.19 16.62
C THR A 14 -0.06 3.30 15.67
N PRO A 15 0.53 2.29 15.02
CA PRO A 15 -0.18 1.43 14.06
C PRO A 15 -1.36 0.69 14.68
N SER A 16 -2.47 0.63 13.95
CA SER A 16 -3.65 -0.19 14.26
C SER A 16 -3.25 -1.64 14.57
N SER A 17 -3.93 -2.28 15.52
CA SER A 17 -3.73 -3.71 15.84
C SER A 17 -3.92 -4.60 14.61
N TYR A 18 -4.82 -4.21 13.69
CA TYR A 18 -4.99 -4.88 12.40
C TYR A 18 -3.74 -4.77 11.53
N ALA A 19 -3.16 -3.57 11.41
CA ALA A 19 -1.92 -3.36 10.67
C ALA A 19 -0.76 -4.22 11.21
N LYS A 20 -0.65 -4.32 12.54
CA LYS A 20 0.35 -5.18 13.21
C LYS A 20 0.14 -6.67 12.90
N SER A 21 -1.10 -7.13 12.84
CA SER A 21 -1.40 -8.52 12.49
C SER A 21 -1.03 -8.87 11.04
N ARG A 22 -1.00 -7.87 10.14
CA ARG A 22 -0.68 -8.03 8.72
C ARG A 22 0.79 -7.77 8.39
N THR A 23 1.61 -7.36 9.35
CA THR A 23 3.06 -7.13 9.16
C THR A 23 3.76 -8.35 8.54
N TYR A 24 3.41 -9.57 8.98
CA TYR A 24 3.99 -10.79 8.43
C TYR A 24 3.58 -11.05 6.97
N ALA A 25 2.35 -10.70 6.60
CA ALA A 25 1.88 -10.83 5.23
C ALA A 25 2.61 -9.85 4.29
N VAL A 26 2.81 -8.60 4.74
CA VAL A 26 3.60 -7.61 4.00
C VAL A 26 5.05 -8.07 3.86
N LEU A 27 5.67 -8.56 4.94
CA LEU A 27 7.04 -9.09 4.89
C LEU A 27 7.17 -10.27 3.93
N ALA A 28 6.22 -11.21 3.94
CA ALA A 28 6.22 -12.35 3.03
C ALA A 28 6.17 -11.88 1.57
N ILE A 29 5.31 -10.90 1.24
CA ILE A 29 5.25 -10.33 -0.11
C ILE A 29 6.55 -9.61 -0.46
N LEU A 30 7.13 -8.81 0.44
CA LEU A 30 8.37 -8.09 0.16
C LEU A 30 9.54 -9.04 -0.15
N VAL A 31 9.65 -10.13 0.61
CA VAL A 31 10.67 -11.17 0.35
C VAL A 31 10.44 -11.82 -1.01
N LEU A 32 9.20 -12.18 -1.35
CA LEU A 32 8.86 -12.72 -2.66
C LEU A 32 9.12 -11.71 -3.79
N GLN A 33 8.79 -10.43 -3.61
CA GLN A 33 9.07 -9.36 -4.58
C GLN A 33 10.57 -9.23 -4.81
N SER A 34 11.37 -9.20 -3.76
CA SER A 34 12.84 -9.14 -3.86
C SER A 34 13.42 -10.35 -4.61
N ALA A 35 12.93 -11.56 -4.33
CA ALA A 35 13.36 -12.76 -5.05
C ALA A 35 13.00 -12.70 -6.54
N VAL A 36 11.78 -12.28 -6.87
CA VAL A 36 11.31 -12.16 -8.26
C VAL A 36 12.05 -11.04 -9.01
N ILE A 37 12.40 -9.93 -8.36
CA ILE A 37 13.24 -8.88 -8.97
C ILE A 37 14.61 -9.43 -9.35
N LEU A 38 15.23 -10.22 -8.48
CA LEU A 38 16.52 -10.86 -8.79
C LEU A 38 16.38 -11.83 -9.97
N MET A 39 15.33 -12.64 -10.00
CA MET A 39 15.04 -13.50 -11.16
C MET A 39 14.87 -12.68 -12.45
N ARG A 40 14.11 -11.58 -12.40
CA ARG A 40 13.90 -10.68 -13.55
C ARG A 40 15.22 -10.09 -14.05
N LEU A 41 16.09 -9.61 -13.16
CA LEU A 41 17.37 -9.02 -13.52
C LEU A 41 18.35 -10.03 -14.13
N ILE A 42 18.37 -11.26 -13.60
CA ILE A 42 19.31 -12.30 -14.03
C ILE A 42 18.84 -12.98 -15.34
N LEU A 43 17.54 -13.25 -15.46
CA LEU A 43 17.02 -14.10 -16.55
C LEU A 43 16.47 -13.30 -17.72
N GLN A 44 15.75 -12.20 -17.44
CA GLN A 44 15.14 -11.37 -18.48
C GLN A 44 16.06 -10.24 -18.93
N LEU A 45 17.11 -9.92 -18.16
CA LEU A 45 18.00 -8.78 -18.38
C LEU A 45 17.22 -7.43 -18.52
N ASP A 46 15.99 -7.36 -18.00
CA ASP A 46 15.13 -6.16 -18.00
C ASP A 46 15.54 -5.22 -16.86
N ILE A 47 16.65 -4.50 -17.07
CA ILE A 47 17.25 -3.60 -16.08
C ILE A 47 16.27 -2.49 -15.68
N LEU A 48 15.56 -1.89 -16.65
CA LEU A 48 14.65 -0.77 -16.37
C LEU A 48 13.42 -1.24 -15.58
N GLY A 49 12.78 -2.34 -16.01
CA GLY A 49 11.64 -2.91 -15.30
C GLY A 49 12.03 -3.41 -13.90
N GLY A 50 13.16 -4.10 -13.80
CA GLY A 50 13.71 -4.56 -12.51
C GLY A 50 14.07 -3.41 -11.58
N PHE A 51 14.62 -2.31 -12.10
CA PHE A 51 14.94 -1.12 -11.31
C PHE A 51 13.69 -0.42 -10.78
N MET A 52 12.67 -0.19 -11.62
CA MET A 52 11.40 0.42 -11.20
C MET A 52 10.67 -0.42 -10.15
N MET A 53 10.63 -1.74 -10.35
CA MET A 53 10.08 -2.68 -9.37
C MET A 53 10.92 -2.73 -8.09
N GLY A 54 12.24 -2.60 -8.20
CA GLY A 54 13.18 -2.49 -7.10
C GLY A 54 12.95 -1.25 -6.24
N LEU A 55 12.74 -0.08 -6.86
CA LEU A 55 12.39 1.15 -6.13
C LEU A 55 11.06 1.00 -5.38
N ALA A 56 10.04 0.44 -6.03
CA ALA A 56 8.76 0.17 -5.39
C ALA A 56 8.93 -0.75 -4.17
N THR A 57 9.65 -1.87 -4.33
CA THR A 57 9.89 -2.84 -3.26
C THR A 57 10.74 -2.24 -2.14
N GLY A 58 11.72 -1.39 -2.47
CA GLY A 58 12.53 -0.64 -1.51
C GLY A 58 11.68 0.30 -0.65
N LEU A 59 10.68 0.96 -1.26
CA LEU A 59 9.72 1.76 -0.51
C LEU A 59 8.86 0.92 0.43
N GLY A 60 8.49 -0.30 0.02
CA GLY A 60 7.79 -1.25 0.86
C GLY A 60 8.64 -1.73 2.06
N TRP A 61 9.92 -2.01 1.84
CA TRP A 61 10.88 -2.31 2.91
C TRP A 61 11.05 -1.14 3.89
N TYR A 62 11.11 0.08 3.36
CA TYR A 62 11.16 1.30 4.17
C TYR A 62 9.89 1.46 5.02
N ALA A 63 8.71 1.23 4.43
CA ALA A 63 7.44 1.28 5.14
C ALA A 63 7.34 0.22 6.24
N TRP A 64 7.85 -0.99 6.00
CA TRP A 64 7.91 -2.06 6.99
C TRP A 64 8.85 -1.72 8.15
N LYS A 65 10.01 -1.11 7.86
CA LYS A 65 10.98 -0.68 8.87
C LYS A 65 10.44 0.46 9.74
N GLU A 66 9.69 1.39 9.16
CA GLU A 66 9.08 2.54 9.84
C GLU A 66 7.71 2.18 10.44
N ASP A 67 7.64 1.06 11.17
CA ASP A 67 6.46 0.58 11.89
C ASP A 67 5.15 0.62 11.05
N MET A 68 5.20 0.13 9.81
CA MET A 68 4.04 0.08 8.90
C MET A 68 3.44 1.46 8.57
N HIS A 69 4.30 2.48 8.37
CA HIS A 69 3.86 3.84 8.04
C HIS A 69 2.93 3.90 6.81
N ILE A 70 1.67 4.28 7.03
CA ILE A 70 0.57 4.11 6.06
C ILE A 70 0.80 4.84 4.74
N THR A 71 1.40 6.03 4.78
CA THR A 71 1.67 6.83 3.57
C THR A 71 2.63 6.08 2.62
N PHE A 72 3.69 5.48 3.16
CA PHE A 72 4.65 4.70 2.36
C PHE A 72 4.04 3.40 1.86
N LEU A 73 3.19 2.75 2.66
CA LEU A 73 2.41 1.59 2.21
C LEU A 73 1.46 1.93 1.06
N CYS A 74 0.82 3.10 1.09
CA CYS A 74 -0.06 3.53 0.00
C CYS A 74 0.72 3.78 -1.29
N TYR A 75 1.88 4.44 -1.21
CA TYR A 75 2.76 4.62 -2.36
C TYR A 75 3.30 3.29 -2.90
N TRP A 76 3.73 2.39 -2.01
CA TRP A 76 4.17 1.04 -2.37
C TRP A 76 3.04 0.27 -3.05
N GLY A 77 1.82 0.30 -2.50
CA GLY A 77 0.65 -0.35 -3.06
C GLY A 77 0.25 0.19 -4.44
N ALA A 78 0.25 1.51 -4.61
CA ALA A 78 -0.04 2.15 -5.90
C ALA A 78 1.02 1.80 -6.95
N MET A 79 2.31 1.82 -6.58
CA MET A 79 3.41 1.39 -7.45
C MET A 79 3.29 -0.10 -7.81
N CYS A 80 2.95 -0.97 -6.84
CA CYS A 80 2.70 -2.38 -7.09
C CYS A 80 1.54 -2.61 -8.05
N PHE A 81 0.47 -1.82 -7.95
CA PHE A 81 -0.68 -1.91 -8.84
C PHE A 81 -0.31 -1.53 -10.28
N ILE A 82 0.34 -0.37 -10.45
CA ILE A 82 0.75 0.13 -11.77
C ILE A 82 1.74 -0.83 -12.42
N ASN A 83 2.77 -1.26 -11.69
CA ASN A 83 3.75 -2.22 -12.19
C ASN A 83 3.09 -3.57 -12.49
N GLY A 84 2.22 -4.05 -11.60
CA GLY A 84 1.48 -5.29 -11.78
C GLY A 84 0.64 -5.29 -13.06
N ILE A 85 -0.06 -4.19 -13.37
CA ILE A 85 -0.82 -4.07 -14.63
C ILE A 85 0.12 -4.12 -15.84
N PHE A 86 1.22 -3.36 -15.84
CA PHE A 86 2.15 -3.38 -16.97
C PHE A 86 2.79 -4.76 -17.17
N ASP A 87 3.11 -5.46 -16.08
CA ASP A 87 3.66 -6.81 -16.16
C ASP A 87 2.61 -7.84 -16.60
N VAL A 88 1.32 -7.67 -16.26
CA VAL A 88 0.22 -8.46 -16.85
C VAL A 88 0.13 -8.23 -18.35
N VAL A 89 0.20 -6.97 -18.81
CA VAL A 89 0.17 -6.66 -20.25
C VAL A 89 1.35 -7.32 -20.96
N LYS A 90 2.56 -7.23 -20.39
CA LYS A 90 3.75 -7.91 -20.93
C LYS A 90 3.59 -9.43 -20.97
N PHE A 91 2.99 -10.03 -19.94
CA PHE A 91 2.71 -11.47 -19.91
C PHE A 91 1.71 -11.87 -21.01
N ILE A 92 0.64 -11.10 -21.20
CA ILE A 92 -0.34 -11.36 -22.27
C ILE A 92 0.32 -11.20 -23.65
N ASP A 93 1.11 -10.15 -23.84
CA ASP A 93 1.84 -9.91 -25.09
C ASP A 93 2.79 -11.08 -25.42
N PHE A 94 3.55 -11.54 -24.42
CA PHE A 94 4.39 -12.73 -24.54
C PHE A 94 3.58 -13.98 -24.89
N TRP A 95 2.46 -14.22 -24.22
CA TRP A 95 1.64 -15.41 -24.46
C TRP A 95 0.98 -15.40 -25.85
N VAL A 96 0.54 -14.24 -26.34
CA VAL A 96 -0.13 -14.16 -27.66
C VAL A 96 0.85 -14.28 -28.81
N HIS A 97 2.08 -13.77 -28.67
CA HIS A 97 3.05 -13.72 -29.76
C HIS A 97 4.06 -14.88 -29.75
N ASP A 98 4.28 -15.57 -28.63
CA ASP A 98 5.18 -16.72 -28.58
C ASP A 98 4.47 -17.98 -29.09
N PRO A 99 4.92 -18.60 -30.21
CA PRO A 99 4.35 -19.85 -30.71
C PRO A 99 4.65 -21.06 -29.79
N MET A 100 5.57 -20.91 -28.84
CA MET A 100 5.94 -21.97 -27.90
C MET A 100 4.96 -22.03 -26.70
N PRO A 101 4.68 -23.23 -26.17
CA PRO A 101 3.88 -23.37 -24.95
C PRO A 101 4.61 -22.79 -23.74
N LEU A 102 3.86 -22.15 -22.82
CA LEU A 102 4.40 -21.53 -21.60
C LEU A 102 5.34 -22.44 -20.81
N PHE A 103 4.99 -23.72 -20.71
CA PHE A 103 5.81 -24.73 -20.05
C PHE A 103 5.90 -25.98 -20.93
N SER A 104 7.12 -26.45 -21.17
CA SER A 104 7.36 -27.70 -21.88
C SER A 104 8.60 -28.40 -21.36
N ASN A 105 8.48 -29.71 -21.16
CA ASN A 105 9.60 -30.57 -20.80
C ASN A 105 10.61 -30.74 -21.95
N ALA A 106 10.22 -30.39 -23.18
CA ALA A 106 11.10 -30.41 -24.36
C ALA A 106 11.96 -29.14 -24.47
N LEU A 107 11.63 -28.08 -23.72
CA LEU A 107 12.35 -26.81 -23.73
C LEU A 107 13.38 -26.75 -22.60
N THR A 108 14.35 -25.84 -22.72
CA THR A 108 15.40 -25.67 -21.72
C THR A 108 14.81 -25.20 -20.38
N PHE A 109 15.43 -25.61 -19.28
CA PHE A 109 15.01 -25.19 -17.94
C PHE A 109 14.94 -23.66 -17.81
N GLY A 110 15.88 -22.94 -18.43
CA GLY A 110 15.88 -21.47 -18.45
C GLY A 110 14.66 -20.86 -19.14
N TYR A 111 14.14 -21.48 -20.21
CA TYR A 111 12.92 -21.04 -20.86
C TYR A 111 11.72 -21.15 -19.92
N ASN A 112 11.51 -22.33 -19.33
CA ASN A 112 10.41 -22.56 -18.38
C ASN A 112 10.50 -21.61 -17.17
N LEU A 113 11.72 -21.33 -16.69
CA LEU A 113 11.92 -20.43 -15.55
C LEU A 113 11.69 -18.97 -15.93
N ASN A 114 12.01 -18.57 -17.17
CA ASN A 114 11.63 -17.26 -17.70
C ASN A 114 10.11 -17.10 -17.83
N SER A 115 9.42 -18.08 -18.40
CA SER A 115 7.94 -18.12 -18.47
C SER A 115 7.31 -18.06 -17.08
N ALA A 116 7.86 -18.81 -16.12
CA ALA A 116 7.43 -18.74 -14.72
C ALA A 116 7.64 -17.33 -14.14
N THR A 117 8.72 -16.64 -14.49
CA THR A 117 9.01 -15.29 -13.98
C THR A 117 7.96 -14.29 -14.46
N TYR A 118 7.56 -14.33 -15.74
CA TYR A 118 6.47 -13.48 -16.25
C TYR A 118 5.13 -13.69 -15.53
N LEU A 119 4.85 -14.92 -15.08
CA LEU A 119 3.64 -15.24 -14.32
C LEU A 119 3.76 -14.86 -12.83
N LEU A 120 4.93 -15.08 -12.23
CA LEU A 120 5.18 -14.81 -10.82
C LEU A 120 5.21 -13.31 -10.49
N ILE A 121 5.71 -12.46 -11.40
CA ILE A 121 5.75 -11.01 -11.17
C ILE A 121 4.36 -10.44 -10.83
N PRO A 122 3.32 -10.53 -11.70
CA PRO A 122 2.00 -9.99 -11.38
C PRO A 122 1.33 -10.72 -10.22
N LEU A 123 1.59 -12.02 -10.04
CA LEU A 123 1.08 -12.79 -8.90
C LEU A 123 1.61 -12.31 -7.55
N VAL A 124 2.79 -11.70 -7.51
CA VAL A 124 3.38 -11.20 -6.26
C VAL A 124 3.17 -9.69 -6.10
N THR A 125 3.09 -8.92 -7.18
CA THR A 125 2.87 -7.46 -7.12
C THR A 125 1.42 -7.10 -6.84
N LEU A 126 0.44 -7.75 -7.49
CA LEU A 126 -0.97 -7.41 -7.32
C LEU A 126 -1.51 -7.67 -5.90
N PRO A 127 -1.14 -8.76 -5.20
CA PRO A 127 -1.50 -8.91 -3.79
C PRO A 127 -0.91 -7.82 -2.90
N GLY A 128 0.28 -7.28 -3.22
CA GLY A 128 0.85 -6.14 -2.50
C GLY A 128 -0.07 -4.91 -2.56
N ALA A 129 -0.62 -4.63 -3.75
CA ALA A 129 -1.61 -3.56 -3.93
C ALA A 129 -2.91 -3.82 -3.14
N LEU A 130 -3.42 -5.05 -3.17
CA LEU A 130 -4.63 -5.44 -2.43
C LEU A 130 -4.44 -5.29 -0.92
N ILE A 131 -3.30 -5.74 -0.38
CA ILE A 131 -3.00 -5.59 1.05
C ILE A 131 -2.88 -4.11 1.43
N ALA A 132 -2.18 -3.30 0.63
CA ALA A 132 -2.08 -1.87 0.86
C ALA A 132 -3.46 -1.19 0.86
N TRP A 133 -4.35 -1.59 -0.05
CA TRP A 133 -5.74 -1.10 -0.08
C TRP A 133 -6.51 -1.46 1.19
N TYR A 134 -6.43 -2.71 1.66
CA TYR A 134 -7.11 -3.11 2.89
C TYR A 134 -6.54 -2.40 4.14
N LEU A 135 -5.24 -2.16 4.19
CA LEU A 135 -4.60 -1.39 5.27
C LEU A 135 -5.01 0.09 5.23
N TYR A 136 -5.12 0.66 4.04
CA TYR A 136 -5.65 2.02 3.85
C TYR A 136 -7.09 2.10 4.32
N LYS A 137 -7.93 1.16 3.90
CA LYS A 137 -9.35 1.11 4.27
C LYS A 137 -9.54 1.01 5.79
N ASP A 138 -8.79 0.12 6.46
CA ASP A 138 -8.80 -0.01 7.92
C ASP A 138 -8.48 1.31 8.64
N GLN A 139 -7.47 2.05 8.14
CA GLN A 139 -7.07 3.34 8.69
C GLN A 139 -8.09 4.45 8.43
N THR A 140 -8.73 4.49 7.26
CA THR A 140 -9.69 5.54 6.91
C THR A 140 -11.07 5.31 7.51
N GLU A 141 -11.53 4.07 7.57
CA GLU A 141 -12.85 3.72 8.11
C GLU A 141 -12.81 3.56 9.64
N GLY A 142 -11.62 3.66 10.25
CA GLY A 142 -11.46 3.67 11.69
C GLY A 142 -11.87 2.33 12.31
N GLY A 143 -11.26 1.24 11.84
CA GLY A 143 -11.29 -0.08 12.47
C GLY A 143 -12.55 -0.38 13.29
N ASP A 144 -13.73 -0.44 12.66
CA ASP A 144 -15.00 -0.81 13.33
C ASP A 144 -15.03 -2.30 13.74
N TYR A 145 -13.95 -3.04 13.47
CA TYR A 145 -13.74 -4.42 13.92
C TYR A 145 -13.24 -4.48 15.37
N GLY A 146 -14.07 -4.01 16.30
CA GLY A 146 -14.20 -4.62 17.62
C GLY A 146 -13.14 -4.33 18.70
N HIS A 147 -13.64 -3.73 19.79
CA HIS A 147 -13.21 -3.89 21.19
C HIS A 147 -11.93 -3.16 21.66
N GLY A 148 -12.16 -2.00 22.30
CA GLY A 148 -11.55 -1.68 23.59
C GLY A 148 -10.31 -0.80 23.55
N GLY A 149 -10.51 0.52 23.65
CA GLY A 149 -9.43 1.46 23.93
C GLY A 149 -9.69 2.82 23.33
N GLY A 150 -10.66 3.54 23.88
CA GLY A 150 -10.96 4.90 23.44
C GLY A 150 -9.77 5.82 23.67
N TYR A 151 -9.20 6.29 22.58
CA TYR A 151 -8.68 7.66 22.52
C TYR A 151 -9.45 8.34 21.42
N GLY A 152 -10.35 9.22 21.84
CA GLY A 152 -11.36 9.84 21.00
C GLY A 152 -10.72 10.52 19.80
N ARG A 153 -10.89 9.90 18.63
CA ARG A 153 -10.93 10.66 17.40
C ARG A 153 -12.23 11.46 17.49
N SER A 154 -12.09 12.70 17.96
CA SER A 154 -13.17 13.69 17.89
C SER A 154 -13.65 13.65 16.45
N SER A 155 -14.85 13.08 16.28
CA SER A 155 -15.56 13.05 15.01
C SER A 155 -15.49 14.44 14.43
N THR A 156 -14.72 14.54 13.35
CA THR A 156 -14.58 15.74 12.58
C THR A 156 -15.91 16.04 11.94
N ASP A 157 -16.69 16.86 12.66
CA ASP A 157 -17.58 17.89 12.13
C ASP A 157 -16.88 18.84 11.13
N GLU A 158 -15.64 18.58 10.67
CA GLU A 158 -14.92 19.33 9.62
C GLU A 158 -15.50 19.14 8.20
N ARG A 159 -16.52 18.28 8.02
CA ARG A 159 -17.37 18.29 6.82
C ARG A 159 -18.72 18.98 7.04
N ALA A 160 -18.87 19.78 8.10
CA ALA A 160 -20.01 20.67 8.20
C ALA A 160 -19.87 21.80 7.15
N PRO A 161 -20.89 22.05 6.31
CA PRO A 161 -20.87 23.19 5.40
C PRO A 161 -20.71 24.49 6.20
N LEU A 162 -19.86 25.39 5.72
CA LEU A 162 -19.52 26.73 6.24
C LEU A 162 -20.72 27.68 6.50
N TRP A 163 -21.95 27.21 6.32
CA TRP A 163 -23.19 27.97 6.46
C TRP A 163 -23.98 27.63 7.73
N ARG A 164 -23.51 26.71 8.56
CA ARG A 164 -24.17 26.44 9.85
C ARG A 164 -23.84 27.60 10.78
N GLN A 165 -24.79 28.54 10.88
CA GLN A 165 -24.81 29.65 11.84
C GLN A 165 -24.26 29.18 13.18
N SER A 166 -23.01 29.57 13.46
CA SER A 166 -22.42 29.46 14.77
C SER A 166 -23.21 30.41 15.67
N ASN A 167 -24.19 29.86 16.40
CA ASN A 167 -24.70 30.51 17.59
C ASN A 167 -23.50 30.69 18.52
N PHE A 168 -22.99 31.92 18.57
CA PHE A 168 -21.94 32.30 19.49
C PHE A 168 -22.49 32.16 20.91
N GLU A 169 -22.17 31.04 21.56
CA GLU A 169 -22.40 30.87 22.98
C GLU A 169 -21.33 31.70 23.71
N ALA A 170 -21.68 32.95 24.03
CA ALA A 170 -20.82 33.82 24.82
C ALA A 170 -20.48 33.12 26.13
N PHE A 171 -19.20 33.11 26.50
CA PHE A 171 -18.66 32.53 27.74
C PHE A 171 -19.54 32.88 28.95
N GLY A 172 -20.47 31.98 29.29
CA GLY A 172 -21.36 32.06 30.45
C GLY A 172 -20.75 31.42 31.70
N GLY A 173 -19.44 31.24 31.73
CA GLY A 173 -18.73 30.72 32.90
C GLY A 173 -18.69 31.77 34.00
N ASN A 174 -19.28 31.47 35.15
CA ASN A 174 -19.13 32.27 36.37
C ASN A 174 -17.63 32.36 36.71
N GLY A 175 -17.02 33.50 36.41
CA GLY A 175 -15.59 33.72 36.60
C GLY A 175 -15.20 33.55 38.07
N GLN A 176 -14.47 32.48 38.35
CA GLN A 176 -13.91 32.20 39.68
C GLN A 176 -12.75 33.17 39.93
N ARG A 177 -12.99 34.24 40.69
CA ARG A 177 -11.96 35.20 41.08
C ARG A 177 -11.01 34.54 42.09
N LEU A 178 -9.80 34.23 41.64
CA LEU A 178 -8.69 33.83 42.51
C LEU A 178 -8.22 35.07 43.28
N GLY A 179 -8.72 35.27 44.50
CA GLY A 179 -8.29 36.41 45.33
C GLY A 179 -9.03 36.62 46.64
N ALA A 180 -9.70 35.61 47.20
CA ALA A 180 -10.24 35.70 48.56
C ALA A 180 -9.48 34.73 49.47
N ASN A 181 -8.34 35.20 49.97
CA ASN A 181 -7.84 35.08 51.36
C ASN A 181 -6.34 35.39 51.41
#